data_AF-A0AA39I2J8-F1
#
_entry.id   AF-A0AA39I2J8-F1
#
_cell.length_a   1.000
_cell.length_b   1.000
_cell.length_c   1.000
_cell.angle_alpha   90.00
_cell.angle_beta   90.00
_cell.angle_gamma   90.00
#
_symmetry.space_group_name_H-M   'P 1'
#
loop_
_entity.id
_entity.type
_entity.pdbx_description
1 polymer ?
#
loop_
_entity_poly.entity_id
_entity_poly.type
_entity_poly.pdbx_seq_one_letter_code
_entity_poly.pdbx_strand_id
1 'polypeptide(L)'
;MSRSYMIETWGDRSFLVEMKPRCQTASVFVDCPPPNKGATEVTKTPVELLRLMPKAMEFISVGPEELDSDAELPDAHFRGIALQPRTVSAVAFADKQRLLICKVGAQVIGLRTLPKNFYQLEQDIANEFSADDLVEQAKDKSFRLQCFNCQHLIFSSEPGQFVLASIKTDDYLHTTPEMEYFCGHCCGGSNKCGGTHDLTEEDRKMVQSQWFPTKKRVVVSPTFFMVLKEAMQARGDKIDVDNGIITCHKCTQQIGRLDKRFKNICLFHTMATRLSVGSAKSPDAFLYFDRRFRFDDRFFAWMLLSQCEGQSSLKLVVRTYDKRPYLLLWLLESYVIMTKGVLEGSAKEKEGDPTSASEPECDKENVASGSKSKRRRRRKSKPQNSQSGAETEAEPVQVSPSGSEGEESEKKMSSPFPALKMLFKIFDESTALSDPRANGEDASVGLVDVPLSCVLRLVELLLERANSLPPTLRSVGQFYVGYLKLDDEFEPFDYELQN
;
A
#
# COMPACT_ATOMS: atom_id res chain seq x y z
N MET A 1 5.89 -5.73 -12.66
CA MET A 1 5.22 -6.84 -11.95
C MET A 1 3.92 -6.27 -11.41
N SER A 2 2.79 -6.69 -11.96
CA SER A 2 1.48 -6.39 -11.39
C SER A 2 1.34 -7.28 -10.15
N ARG A 3 1.42 -6.70 -8.95
CA ARG A 3 0.82 -7.35 -7.78
C ARG A 3 -0.68 -7.30 -8.07
N SER A 4 -1.25 -8.44 -8.48
CA SER A 4 -2.69 -8.60 -8.60
C SER A 4 -3.28 -8.57 -7.19
N TYR A 5 -3.44 -7.38 -6.62
CA TYR A 5 -4.30 -7.18 -5.47
C TYR A 5 -5.71 -7.50 -5.97
N MET A 6 -6.29 -8.61 -5.51
CA MET A 6 -7.73 -8.82 -5.69
C MET A 6 -8.42 -7.59 -5.13
N ILE A 7 -9.19 -6.90 -5.98
CA ILE A 7 -10.01 -5.77 -5.55
C ILE A 7 -11.06 -6.36 -4.63
N GLU A 8 -10.89 -6.20 -3.32
CA GLU A 8 -11.88 -6.55 -2.31
C GLU A 8 -13.06 -5.56 -2.41
N THR A 9 -13.92 -5.78 -3.39
CA THR A 9 -15.17 -5.04 -3.55
C THR A 9 -16.15 -5.43 -2.46
N TRP A 10 -16.83 -4.45 -1.86
CA TRP A 10 -17.94 -4.72 -0.95
C TRP A 10 -19.04 -5.53 -1.66
N GLY A 11 -19.48 -6.62 -1.05
CA GLY A 11 -20.49 -7.53 -1.57
C GLY A 11 -21.36 -8.14 -0.48
N ASP A 12 -22.10 -9.19 -0.85
CA ASP A 12 -22.98 -9.94 0.06
C ASP A 12 -22.20 -10.42 1.27
N ARG A 13 -22.74 -10.19 2.48
CA ARG A 13 -22.13 -10.60 3.76
C ARG A 13 -20.74 -10.02 3.99
N SER A 14 -20.38 -8.93 3.32
CA SER A 14 -19.19 -8.15 3.66
C SER A 14 -19.38 -7.47 5.01
N PHE A 15 -18.28 -7.33 5.75
CA PHE A 15 -18.28 -6.56 6.99
C PHE A 15 -17.14 -5.56 7.03
N LEU A 16 -17.33 -4.51 7.84
CA LEU A 16 -16.31 -3.56 8.23
C LEU A 16 -16.46 -3.26 9.73
N VAL A 17 -15.38 -3.39 10.47
CA VAL A 17 -15.22 -2.92 11.84
C VAL A 17 -14.26 -1.73 11.80
N GLU A 18 -14.74 -0.55 12.18
CA GLU A 18 -13.94 0.67 12.23
C GLU A 18 -13.84 1.16 13.68
N MET A 19 -12.62 1.33 14.17
CA MET A 19 -12.35 1.81 15.52
C MET A 19 -11.40 3.01 15.50
N LYS A 20 -11.70 4.00 16.34
CA LYS A 20 -10.74 5.07 16.65
C LYS A 20 -9.98 4.67 17.91
N PRO A 21 -8.64 4.69 17.95
CA PRO A 21 -7.89 4.20 19.11
C PRO A 21 -8.23 4.88 20.44
N ARG A 22 -8.68 6.14 20.40
CA ARG A 22 -9.09 6.90 21.59
C ARG A 22 -10.51 6.56 22.06
N CYS A 23 -11.28 5.84 21.24
CA CYS A 23 -12.64 5.42 21.56
C CYS A 23 -12.62 3.97 22.02
N GLN A 24 -13.32 3.68 23.11
CA GLN A 24 -13.57 2.29 23.55
C GLN A 24 -14.69 1.62 22.76
N THR A 25 -15.07 2.19 21.61
CA THR A 25 -16.18 1.75 20.78
C THR A 25 -15.76 1.65 19.32
N ALA A 26 -16.22 0.59 18.66
CA ALA A 26 -16.13 0.38 17.23
C ALA A 26 -17.50 0.61 16.55
N SER A 27 -17.44 1.00 15.29
CA SER A 27 -18.57 0.98 14.37
C SER A 27 -18.50 -0.31 13.59
N VAL A 28 -19.56 -1.11 13.62
CA VAL A 28 -19.67 -2.35 12.86
C VAL A 28 -20.68 -2.15 11.75
N PHE A 29 -20.28 -2.49 10.54
CA PHE A 29 -21.09 -2.45 9.33
C PHE A 29 -21.14 -3.88 8.79
N VAL A 30 -22.33 -4.40 8.51
CA VAL A 30 -22.51 -5.73 7.93
C VAL A 30 -23.53 -5.67 6.81
N ASP A 31 -23.16 -6.23 5.66
CA ASP A 31 -24.07 -6.42 4.55
C ASP A 31 -24.99 -7.63 4.81
N CYS A 32 -26.27 -7.38 5.03
CA CYS A 32 -27.28 -8.40 5.26
C CYS A 32 -28.18 -8.49 4.02
N PRO A 33 -27.83 -9.28 2.99
CA PRO A 33 -28.65 -9.39 1.79
C PRO A 33 -30.05 -9.93 2.14
N PRO A 34 -31.13 -9.44 1.50
CA PRO A 34 -32.46 -9.97 1.73
C PRO A 34 -32.52 -11.45 1.31
N PRO A 35 -33.35 -12.27 1.97
CA PRO A 35 -33.50 -13.68 1.61
C PRO A 35 -33.94 -13.82 0.14
N ASN A 36 -33.37 -14.81 -0.57
CA ASN A 36 -33.60 -15.02 -2.01
C ASN A 36 -35.11 -15.11 -2.33
N LYS A 37 -35.61 -14.20 -3.17
CA LYS A 37 -37.03 -14.07 -3.57
C LYS A 37 -37.57 -15.24 -4.44
N GLY A 38 -36.84 -16.34 -4.55
CA GLY A 38 -37.27 -17.55 -5.27
C GLY A 38 -38.24 -18.43 -4.48
N ALA A 39 -38.40 -18.20 -3.17
CA ALA A 39 -39.36 -18.92 -2.34
C ALA A 39 -40.74 -18.24 -2.40
N THR A 40 -41.62 -18.77 -3.25
CA THR A 40 -43.01 -18.33 -3.42
C THR A 40 -43.95 -18.64 -2.24
N GLU A 41 -43.44 -18.80 -1.01
CA GLU A 41 -44.28 -18.98 0.19
C GLU A 41 -43.84 -18.05 1.32
N VAL A 42 -44.71 -17.10 1.64
CA VAL A 42 -44.52 -16.01 2.61
C VAL A 42 -44.58 -16.49 4.08
N THR A 43 -44.69 -17.78 4.36
CA THR A 43 -45.08 -18.27 5.70
C THR A 43 -44.04 -19.04 6.50
N LYS A 44 -42.83 -19.30 6.00
CA LYS A 44 -41.76 -19.96 6.80
C LYS A 44 -40.34 -19.55 6.41
N THR A 45 -40.09 -18.28 6.07
CA THR A 45 -38.69 -17.84 5.90
C THR A 45 -37.99 -17.82 7.26
N PRO A 46 -36.90 -18.57 7.45
CA PRO A 46 -36.12 -18.49 8.68
C PRO A 46 -35.61 -17.06 8.88
N VAL A 47 -35.61 -16.60 10.13
CA VAL A 47 -35.07 -15.29 10.50
C VAL A 47 -33.56 -15.46 10.69
N GLU A 48 -32.74 -14.83 9.86
CA GLU A 48 -31.30 -14.75 10.10
C GLU A 48 -31.00 -13.67 11.15
N LEU A 49 -30.27 -14.04 12.19
CA LEU A 49 -29.76 -13.17 13.24
C LEU A 49 -28.24 -13.02 13.09
N LEU A 50 -27.72 -11.80 13.19
CA LEU A 50 -26.29 -11.58 13.32
C LEU A 50 -25.90 -11.65 14.80
N ARG A 51 -25.00 -12.58 15.14
CA ARG A 51 -24.42 -12.68 16.47
C ARG A 51 -23.02 -12.11 16.49
N LEU A 52 -22.79 -11.15 17.37
CA LEU A 52 -21.46 -10.63 17.68
C LEU A 52 -20.87 -11.41 18.85
N MET A 53 -19.65 -11.91 18.67
CA MET A 53 -18.85 -12.58 19.69
C MET A 53 -17.58 -11.77 19.98
N PRO A 54 -16.86 -12.04 21.08
CA PRO A 54 -15.66 -11.28 21.41
C PRO A 54 -14.61 -11.28 20.28
N LYS A 55 -14.37 -12.41 19.62
CA LYS A 55 -13.35 -12.53 18.55
C LYS A 55 -13.95 -12.96 17.20
N ALA A 56 -15.26 -12.88 17.02
CA ALA A 56 -15.91 -13.35 15.79
C ALA A 56 -17.29 -12.73 15.57
N MET A 57 -17.83 -12.92 14.37
CA MET A 57 -19.23 -12.68 14.02
C MET A 57 -19.77 -13.85 13.23
N GLU A 58 -21.03 -14.19 13.44
CA GLU A 58 -21.71 -15.28 12.71
C GLU A 58 -23.16 -14.92 12.41
N PHE A 59 -23.67 -15.38 11.27
CA PHE A 59 -25.11 -15.42 11.02
C PHE A 59 -25.70 -16.69 11.61
N ILE A 60 -26.86 -16.60 12.27
CA ILE A 60 -27.59 -17.72 12.86
C ILE A 60 -28.98 -17.74 12.27
N SER A 61 -29.47 -18.91 11.86
CA SER A 61 -30.85 -19.07 11.39
C SER A 61 -31.77 -19.44 12.56
N VAL A 62 -32.88 -18.71 12.72
CA VAL A 62 -33.92 -18.99 13.72
C VAL A 62 -35.24 -19.26 12.99
N GLY A 63 -35.70 -20.51 13.05
CA GLY A 63 -36.92 -20.98 12.38
C GLY A 63 -37.58 -22.16 13.12
N PRO A 64 -38.83 -22.52 12.75
CA PRO A 64 -39.64 -23.52 13.47
C PRO A 64 -39.25 -24.98 13.20
N GLU A 65 -38.33 -25.25 12.27
CA GLU A 65 -37.79 -26.58 12.00
C GLU A 65 -36.30 -26.52 12.29
N GLU A 66 -35.81 -27.45 13.12
CA GLU A 66 -34.38 -27.69 13.32
C GLU A 66 -33.77 -27.95 11.94
N LEU A 67 -33.16 -26.91 11.37
CA LEU A 67 -32.27 -27.05 10.22
C LEU A 67 -31.27 -28.15 10.57
N ASP A 68 -31.09 -29.11 9.65
CA ASP A 68 -30.04 -30.13 9.72
C ASP A 68 -28.80 -29.53 10.39
N SER A 69 -28.37 -30.14 11.51
CA SER A 69 -27.29 -29.62 12.38
C SER A 69 -25.94 -29.45 11.69
N ASP A 70 -25.86 -29.76 10.40
CA ASP A 70 -24.65 -29.82 9.58
C ASP A 70 -24.53 -28.64 8.60
N ALA A 71 -25.50 -27.72 8.55
CA ALA A 71 -25.39 -26.51 7.75
C ALA A 71 -24.43 -25.50 8.40
N GLU A 72 -23.19 -25.45 7.91
CA GLU A 72 -22.17 -24.53 8.42
C GLU A 72 -22.58 -23.07 8.22
N LEU A 73 -22.65 -22.34 9.33
CA LEU A 73 -23.10 -20.96 9.38
C LEU A 73 -21.98 -20.01 8.93
N PRO A 74 -22.31 -18.96 8.15
CA PRO A 74 -21.30 -17.98 7.73
C PRO A 74 -20.71 -17.25 8.92
N ASP A 75 -19.40 -17.33 9.10
CA ASP A 75 -18.67 -16.69 10.19
C ASP A 75 -17.45 -15.89 9.70
N ALA A 76 -16.96 -15.02 10.57
CA ALA A 76 -15.70 -14.32 10.40
C ALA A 76 -15.01 -14.19 11.75
N HIS A 77 -13.73 -14.57 11.80
CA HIS A 77 -12.91 -14.48 13.01
C HIS A 77 -11.96 -13.29 12.94
N PHE A 78 -11.74 -12.64 14.07
CA PHE A 78 -10.90 -11.45 14.19
C PHE A 78 -9.60 -11.80 14.90
N ARG A 79 -8.48 -11.39 14.31
CA ARG A 79 -7.20 -11.35 15.01
C ARG A 79 -7.03 -9.98 15.66
N GLY A 80 -6.52 -9.90 16.88
CA GLY A 80 -6.16 -8.62 17.49
C GLY A 80 -7.31 -7.65 17.80
N ILE A 81 -8.58 -7.99 17.59
CA ILE A 81 -9.73 -7.19 18.05
C ILE A 81 -10.60 -8.04 18.98
N ALA A 82 -10.98 -7.46 20.12
CA ALA A 82 -11.98 -7.99 21.02
C ALA A 82 -13.20 -7.06 21.09
N LEU A 83 -14.34 -7.54 20.60
CA LEU A 83 -15.64 -6.89 20.77
C LEU A 83 -16.22 -7.19 22.16
N GLN A 84 -17.10 -6.32 22.63
CA GLN A 84 -17.86 -6.47 23.87
C GLN A 84 -19.35 -6.58 23.53
N PRO A 85 -19.88 -7.76 23.16
CA PRO A 85 -21.24 -7.89 22.63
C PRO A 85 -22.35 -7.35 23.54
N ARG A 86 -22.12 -7.31 24.86
CA ARG A 86 -23.08 -6.75 25.83
C ARG A 86 -23.30 -5.24 25.73
N THR A 87 -22.46 -4.55 24.96
CA THR A 87 -22.46 -3.08 24.84
C THR A 87 -23.02 -2.60 23.50
N VAL A 88 -23.62 -3.51 22.71
CA VAL A 88 -24.22 -3.18 21.41
C VAL A 88 -25.27 -2.09 21.58
N SER A 89 -25.18 -1.06 20.74
CA SER A 89 -26.05 0.10 20.76
C SER A 89 -26.17 0.70 19.35
N ALA A 90 -27.07 1.68 19.20
CA ALA A 90 -27.28 2.41 17.94
C ALA A 90 -27.49 1.50 16.71
N VAL A 91 -28.24 0.41 16.89
CA VAL A 91 -28.55 -0.55 15.83
C VAL A 91 -29.52 0.09 14.83
N ALA A 92 -29.13 0.13 13.56
CA ALA A 92 -29.95 0.70 12.49
C ALA A 92 -29.61 0.06 11.15
N PHE A 93 -30.54 0.15 10.19
CA PHE A 93 -30.24 -0.13 8.78
C PHE A 93 -29.97 1.19 8.05
N ALA A 94 -28.76 1.34 7.51
CA ALA A 94 -28.32 2.55 6.83
C ALA A 94 -29.14 2.86 5.57
N ASP A 95 -29.52 1.82 4.85
CA ASP A 95 -30.30 1.83 3.62
C ASP A 95 -31.73 1.28 3.82
N LYS A 96 -32.16 1.19 5.09
CA LYS A 96 -33.44 0.64 5.58
C LYS A 96 -33.64 -0.87 5.39
N GLN A 97 -32.78 -1.59 4.67
CA GLN A 97 -33.09 -2.97 4.28
C GLN A 97 -31.92 -3.96 4.30
N ARG A 98 -30.68 -3.52 4.07
CA ARG A 98 -29.54 -4.42 3.81
C ARG A 98 -28.33 -4.10 4.66
N LEU A 99 -27.91 -2.85 4.73
CA LEU A 99 -26.69 -2.49 5.47
C LEU A 99 -26.99 -2.26 6.94
N LEU A 100 -26.70 -3.26 7.77
CA LEU A 100 -26.79 -3.16 9.22
C LEU A 100 -25.61 -2.36 9.77
N ILE A 101 -25.89 -1.43 10.68
CA ILE A 101 -24.90 -0.65 11.42
C ILE A 101 -25.19 -0.78 12.91
N CYS A 102 -24.15 -0.98 13.71
CA CYS A 102 -24.23 -0.80 15.15
C CYS A 102 -22.94 -0.23 15.74
N LYS A 103 -23.03 0.22 16.99
CA LYS A 103 -21.87 0.54 17.84
C LYS A 103 -21.68 -0.57 18.85
N VAL A 104 -20.45 -0.97 19.08
CA VAL A 104 -20.09 -1.97 20.08
C VAL A 104 -18.83 -1.54 20.79
N GLY A 105 -18.72 -1.80 22.09
CA GLY A 105 -17.48 -1.69 22.83
C GLY A 105 -16.43 -2.59 22.19
N ALA A 106 -15.22 -2.06 22.01
CA ALA A 106 -14.15 -2.80 21.35
C ALA A 106 -12.79 -2.41 21.92
N GLN A 107 -11.88 -3.38 21.91
CA GLN A 107 -10.49 -3.22 22.30
C GLN A 107 -9.60 -3.85 21.24
N VAL A 108 -8.51 -3.18 20.87
CA VAL A 108 -7.48 -3.82 20.05
C VAL A 108 -6.47 -4.48 20.99
N ILE A 109 -6.27 -5.77 20.80
CA ILE A 109 -5.31 -6.60 21.52
C ILE A 109 -4.00 -6.59 20.73
N GLY A 110 -2.90 -6.36 21.44
CA GLY A 110 -1.56 -6.46 20.86
C GLY A 110 -1.12 -5.25 20.02
N LEU A 111 -1.90 -4.17 19.99
CA LEU A 111 -1.53 -2.94 19.31
C LEU A 111 -0.48 -2.20 20.15
N ARG A 112 0.80 -2.28 19.76
CA ARG A 112 1.91 -1.59 20.44
C ARG A 112 1.84 -0.07 20.34
N THR A 113 1.02 0.47 19.43
CA THR A 113 1.05 1.88 19.04
C THR A 113 0.00 2.71 19.78
N LEU A 114 0.46 3.61 20.66
CA LEU A 114 -0.39 4.67 21.20
C LEU A 114 -1.06 5.48 20.07
N PRO A 115 -2.24 6.08 20.27
CA PRO A 115 -2.89 6.91 19.26
C PRO A 115 -1.93 8.00 18.74
N LYS A 116 -1.60 7.94 17.44
CA LYS A 116 -0.58 8.81 16.86
C LYS A 116 -1.21 10.03 16.18
N ASN A 117 -0.65 11.20 16.45
CA ASN A 117 -0.98 12.41 15.69
C ASN A 117 -0.33 12.37 14.30
N PHE A 118 -0.67 13.33 13.43
CA PHE A 118 -0.14 13.38 12.06
C PHE A 118 1.39 13.40 12.00
N TYR A 119 2.04 14.19 12.86
CA TYR A 119 3.50 14.30 12.93
C TYR A 119 4.16 12.98 13.34
N GLN A 120 3.65 12.32 14.37
CA GLN A 120 4.17 11.03 14.82
C GLN A 120 4.10 9.98 13.71
N LEU A 121 2.98 9.94 12.97
CA LEU A 121 2.83 9.01 11.84
C LEU A 121 3.75 9.31 10.68
N GLU A 122 3.92 10.59 10.35
CA GLU A 122 4.90 11.01 9.35
C GLU A 122 6.29 10.51 9.73
N GLN A 123 6.71 10.78 10.96
CA GLN A 123 8.02 10.38 11.48
C GLN A 123 8.21 8.87 11.51
N ASP A 124 7.20 8.09 11.92
CA ASP A 124 7.31 6.62 11.91
C ASP A 124 7.54 6.07 10.51
N ILE A 125 6.85 6.64 9.50
CA ILE A 125 7.05 6.22 8.12
C ILE A 125 8.43 6.69 7.62
N ALA A 126 8.82 7.93 7.93
CA ALA A 126 10.09 8.50 7.50
C ALA A 126 11.33 7.80 8.10
N ASN A 127 11.22 7.34 9.35
CA ASN A 127 12.32 6.75 10.13
C ASN A 127 12.49 5.24 9.94
N GLU A 128 11.58 4.55 9.24
CA GLU A 128 11.76 3.12 8.97
C GLU A 128 12.96 2.87 8.04
N PHE A 129 13.12 3.70 7.02
CA PHE A 129 14.28 3.69 6.14
C PHE A 129 14.48 5.07 5.52
N SER A 130 15.43 5.81 6.09
CA SER A 130 15.73 7.20 5.77
C SER A 130 16.52 7.36 4.46
N ALA A 131 16.71 8.61 4.00
CA ALA A 131 17.66 8.89 2.94
C ALA A 131 19.11 8.66 3.40
N ASP A 132 19.40 8.81 4.69
CA ASP A 132 20.72 8.52 5.28
C ASP A 132 21.01 7.01 5.21
N ASP A 133 20.02 6.16 5.54
CA ASP A 133 20.13 4.70 5.42
C ASP A 133 20.39 4.27 3.97
N LEU A 134 19.76 4.95 3.00
CA LEU A 134 20.07 4.74 1.59
C LEU A 134 21.54 5.05 1.28
N VAL A 135 22.05 6.20 1.73
CA VAL A 135 23.44 6.62 1.49
C VAL A 135 24.41 5.59 2.07
N GLU A 136 24.16 5.13 3.30
CA GLU A 136 24.99 4.12 3.96
C GLU A 136 24.97 2.79 3.20
N GLN A 137 23.77 2.29 2.86
CA GLN A 137 23.64 0.99 2.20
C GLN A 137 24.04 1.00 0.72
N ALA A 138 24.04 2.16 0.07
CA ALA A 138 24.48 2.34 -1.30
C ALA A 138 25.99 2.62 -1.42
N LYS A 139 26.70 2.75 -0.30
CA LYS A 139 28.14 2.98 -0.28
C LYS A 139 28.87 1.90 -1.10
N ASP A 140 29.72 2.35 -2.00
CA ASP A 140 30.51 1.51 -2.92
C ASP A 140 29.66 0.57 -3.81
N LYS A 141 28.37 0.85 -3.99
CA LYS A 141 27.48 0.13 -4.90
C LYS A 141 27.16 0.94 -6.15
N SER A 142 26.87 0.25 -7.24
CA SER A 142 26.24 0.85 -8.41
C SER A 142 24.79 1.20 -8.12
N PHE A 143 24.24 2.24 -8.74
CA PHE A 143 22.82 2.52 -8.72
C PHE A 143 22.31 2.88 -10.11
N ARG A 144 21.04 2.63 -10.36
CA ARG A 144 20.37 2.88 -11.65
C ARG A 144 19.03 3.55 -11.42
N LEU A 145 18.78 4.59 -12.19
CA LEU A 145 17.51 5.29 -12.23
C LEU A 145 16.84 5.00 -13.57
N GLN A 146 15.63 4.47 -13.54
CA GLN A 146 14.85 4.14 -14.73
C GLN A 146 13.49 4.82 -14.68
N CYS A 147 12.88 5.10 -15.83
CA CYS A 147 11.47 5.52 -15.87
C CYS A 147 10.60 4.38 -15.33
N PHE A 148 9.70 4.68 -14.39
CA PHE A 148 8.86 3.65 -13.78
C PHE A 148 7.96 2.93 -14.80
N ASN A 149 7.42 3.65 -15.77
CA ASN A 149 6.48 3.12 -16.76
C ASN A 149 7.13 2.32 -17.88
N CYS A 150 8.10 2.90 -18.60
CA CYS A 150 8.69 2.25 -19.78
C CYS A 150 10.06 1.61 -19.53
N GLN A 151 10.57 1.70 -18.29
CA GLN A 151 11.88 1.19 -17.85
C GLN A 151 13.08 1.74 -18.61
N HIS A 152 12.90 2.85 -19.34
CA HIS A 152 14.01 3.54 -20.01
C HIS A 152 15.04 3.99 -18.96
N LEU A 153 16.31 3.69 -19.21
CA LEU A 153 17.40 4.10 -18.34
C LEU A 153 17.58 5.62 -18.42
N ILE A 154 17.47 6.29 -17.27
CA ILE A 154 17.62 7.74 -17.14
C ILE A 154 19.02 8.08 -16.65
N PHE A 155 19.52 7.30 -15.69
CA PHE A 155 20.83 7.51 -15.07
C PHE A 155 21.39 6.18 -14.59
N SER A 156 22.70 6.00 -14.66
CA SER A 156 23.38 4.83 -14.08
C SER A 156 24.68 5.27 -13.42
N SER A 157 25.18 4.48 -12.48
CA SER A 157 26.51 4.65 -11.93
C SER A 157 27.21 3.31 -11.80
N GLU A 158 28.53 3.36 -11.94
CA GLU A 158 29.41 2.28 -11.50
C GLU A 158 29.78 2.47 -10.02
N PRO A 159 30.20 1.39 -9.32
CA PRO A 159 30.69 1.47 -7.95
C PRO A 159 31.77 2.55 -7.78
N GLY A 160 31.64 3.40 -6.76
CA GLY A 160 32.60 4.47 -6.46
C GLY A 160 32.59 5.66 -7.43
N GLN A 161 31.79 5.62 -8.49
CA GLN A 161 31.75 6.69 -9.49
C GLN A 161 31.14 8.00 -8.96
N PHE A 162 30.16 7.89 -8.08
CA PHE A 162 29.53 9.02 -7.42
C PHE A 162 29.49 8.80 -5.92
N VAL A 163 29.67 9.90 -5.19
CA VAL A 163 29.33 9.97 -3.78
C VAL A 163 27.83 10.25 -3.68
N LEU A 164 27.12 9.45 -2.90
CA LEU A 164 25.75 9.75 -2.50
C LEU A 164 25.78 10.63 -1.25
N ALA A 165 24.93 11.65 -1.23
CA ALA A 165 24.61 12.43 -0.05
C ALA A 165 23.10 12.50 0.09
N SER A 166 22.64 12.74 1.31
CA SER A 166 21.22 12.83 1.67
C SER A 166 20.92 14.22 2.20
N ILE A 167 19.67 14.65 2.04
CA ILE A 167 19.14 15.85 2.71
C ILE A 167 17.84 15.49 3.41
N LYS A 168 17.53 16.21 4.49
CA LYS A 168 16.40 15.86 5.37
C LYS A 168 15.04 16.09 4.73
N THR A 169 14.90 17.17 3.95
CA THR A 169 13.62 17.59 3.35
C THR A 169 13.78 17.88 1.85
N ASP A 170 12.70 17.76 1.10
CA ASP A 170 12.70 18.00 -0.35
C ASP A 170 12.93 19.47 -0.73
N ASP A 171 12.70 20.38 0.20
CA ASP A 171 12.84 21.83 0.07
C ASP A 171 14.10 22.39 0.74
N TYR A 172 15.02 21.53 1.19
CA TYR A 172 16.22 21.90 1.96
C TYR A 172 17.06 22.98 1.27
N LEU A 173 17.14 22.97 -0.07
CA LEU A 173 17.84 23.98 -0.88
C LEU A 173 17.14 25.35 -0.92
N HIS A 174 15.97 25.46 -0.29
CA HIS A 174 15.12 26.65 -0.24
C HIS A 174 14.85 27.16 1.18
N THR A 175 14.83 26.29 2.20
CA THR A 175 14.28 26.60 3.54
C THR A 175 15.25 26.43 4.71
N THR A 176 16.52 26.10 4.46
CA THR A 176 17.47 25.81 5.55
C THR A 176 17.70 26.99 6.51
N PRO A 177 17.88 26.76 7.82
CA PRO A 177 18.19 27.80 8.82
C PRO A 177 19.50 28.55 8.56
N GLU A 178 20.45 27.93 7.85
CA GLU A 178 21.64 28.64 7.34
C GLU A 178 21.28 29.72 6.28
N MET A 179 20.02 29.71 5.81
CA MET A 179 19.40 30.67 4.89
C MET A 179 18.19 31.38 5.51
N GLU A 180 17.97 31.29 6.82
CA GLU A 180 16.95 32.09 7.52
C GLU A 180 17.39 33.55 7.54
N TYR A 181 17.13 34.28 6.47
CA TYR A 181 16.66 35.67 6.40
C TYR A 181 16.39 35.89 4.91
N PHE A 182 15.23 36.44 4.55
CA PHE A 182 14.79 36.79 3.17
C PHE A 182 14.07 35.70 2.36
N CYS A 183 12.78 35.46 2.67
CA CYS A 183 11.67 36.06 1.91
C CYS A 183 10.31 35.57 2.46
N GLY A 184 9.98 35.95 3.69
CA GLY A 184 8.62 35.75 4.24
C GLY A 184 7.62 36.83 3.83
N HIS A 185 8.05 37.94 3.20
CA HIS A 185 7.19 39.12 3.04
C HIS A 185 7.30 39.94 1.74
N CYS A 186 8.13 39.59 0.76
CA CYS A 186 8.36 40.50 -0.39
C CYS A 186 7.69 40.13 -1.72
N CYS A 187 7.07 38.96 -1.88
CA CYS A 187 6.41 38.64 -3.14
C CYS A 187 5.14 37.82 -2.95
N GLY A 188 4.05 38.52 -2.61
CA GLY A 188 2.71 38.03 -2.88
C GLY A 188 2.53 37.79 -4.38
N GLY A 189 2.63 36.52 -4.79
CA GLY A 189 1.96 35.94 -5.96
C GLY A 189 2.14 36.58 -7.34
N SER A 190 3.05 37.54 -7.54
CA SER A 190 3.26 38.15 -8.86
C SER A 190 4.47 37.51 -9.56
N ASN A 191 4.29 37.17 -10.84
CA ASN A 191 5.30 36.62 -11.76
C ASN A 191 6.47 37.59 -12.06
N LYS A 192 6.77 38.54 -11.18
CA LYS A 192 7.77 39.60 -11.38
C LYS A 192 9.05 39.43 -10.54
N CYS A 193 9.21 38.38 -9.74
CA CYS A 193 10.52 38.08 -9.13
C CYS A 193 11.50 37.36 -10.09
N GLY A 194 11.29 37.46 -11.41
CA GLY A 194 12.13 36.92 -12.47
C GLY A 194 13.45 37.69 -12.67
N GLY A 195 14.10 38.10 -11.60
CA GLY A 195 15.48 38.55 -11.66
C GLY A 195 16.38 37.32 -11.79
N THR A 196 17.17 37.26 -12.86
CA THR A 196 18.42 36.48 -12.90
C THR A 196 19.32 37.00 -11.77
N HIS A 197 19.07 36.55 -10.55
CA HIS A 197 19.97 36.81 -9.45
C HIS A 197 21.22 35.99 -9.74
N ASP A 198 22.33 36.67 -10.03
CA ASP A 198 23.65 36.10 -9.85
C ASP A 198 23.68 35.43 -8.47
N LEU A 199 24.16 34.18 -8.43
CA LEU A 199 24.27 33.39 -7.20
C LEU A 199 24.87 34.26 -6.10
N THR A 200 24.16 34.40 -4.98
CA THR A 200 24.67 35.16 -3.83
C THR A 200 25.96 34.51 -3.31
N GLU A 201 26.73 35.21 -2.47
CA GLU A 201 27.92 34.59 -1.84
C GLU A 201 27.54 33.35 -1.01
N GLU A 202 26.35 33.33 -0.42
CA GLU A 202 25.76 32.18 0.27
C GLU A 202 25.45 31.04 -0.70
N ASP A 203 24.91 31.35 -1.89
CA ASP A 203 24.71 30.34 -2.94
C ASP A 203 26.03 29.71 -3.38
N ARG A 204 27.09 30.52 -3.51
CA ARG A 204 28.43 30.01 -3.85
C ARG A 204 28.98 29.07 -2.79
N LYS A 205 28.77 29.39 -1.50
CA LYS A 205 29.13 28.49 -0.38
C LYS A 205 28.28 27.22 -0.39
N MET A 206 26.98 27.33 -0.66
CA MET A 206 26.09 26.18 -0.70
C MET A 206 26.46 25.22 -1.85
N VAL A 207 26.83 25.72 -3.03
CA VAL A 207 27.33 24.90 -4.14
C VAL A 207 28.57 24.07 -3.76
N GLN A 208 29.35 24.53 -2.78
CA GLN A 208 30.52 23.83 -2.24
C GLN A 208 30.17 22.87 -1.09
N SER A 209 28.96 22.95 -0.54
CA SER A 209 28.50 22.10 0.57
C SER A 209 28.32 20.64 0.16
N GLN A 210 28.20 19.74 1.14
CA GLN A 210 27.91 18.33 0.88
C GLN A 210 26.48 18.08 0.37
N TRP A 211 25.58 19.04 0.59
CA TRP A 211 24.15 18.96 0.29
C TRP A 211 23.80 19.34 -1.16
N PHE A 212 24.80 19.78 -1.93
CA PHE A 212 24.61 20.21 -3.32
C PHE A 212 25.13 19.14 -4.30
N PRO A 213 24.36 18.79 -5.35
CA PRO A 213 24.78 17.82 -6.36
C PRO A 213 25.90 18.39 -7.24
N THR A 214 26.87 17.55 -7.60
CA THR A 214 28.02 17.93 -8.44
C THR A 214 28.25 16.90 -9.54
N LYS A 215 29.29 17.09 -10.37
CA LYS A 215 29.70 16.09 -11.37
C LYS A 215 30.09 14.72 -10.79
N LYS A 216 30.40 14.67 -9.49
CA LYS A 216 30.79 13.44 -8.77
C LYS A 216 29.92 13.17 -7.55
N ARG A 217 28.86 13.95 -7.34
CA ARG A 217 27.95 13.77 -6.19
C ARG A 217 26.49 13.81 -6.64
N VAL A 218 25.75 12.83 -6.19
CA VAL A 218 24.29 12.77 -6.30
C VAL A 218 23.71 13.03 -4.92
N VAL A 219 22.62 13.79 -4.86
CA VAL A 219 21.93 14.08 -3.61
C VAL A 219 20.55 13.41 -3.65
N VAL A 220 20.12 12.83 -2.54
CA VAL A 220 18.79 12.21 -2.41
C VAL A 220 18.03 12.86 -1.26
N SER A 221 16.78 13.20 -1.51
CA SER A 221 15.82 13.65 -0.49
C SER A 221 14.69 12.61 -0.38
N PRO A 222 13.74 12.78 0.55
CA PRO A 222 12.63 11.85 0.71
C PRO A 222 11.86 11.48 -0.58
N THR A 223 11.62 12.44 -1.48
CA THR A 223 10.91 12.17 -2.76
C THR A 223 11.74 12.39 -4.02
N PHE A 224 12.95 12.96 -3.92
CA PHE A 224 13.74 13.30 -5.10
C PHE A 224 15.11 12.66 -5.12
N PHE A 225 15.48 12.23 -6.32
CA PHE A 225 16.85 11.93 -6.71
C PHE A 225 17.40 13.10 -7.52
N MET A 226 18.43 13.75 -7.00
CA MET A 226 18.94 15.03 -7.52
C MET A 226 20.27 14.85 -8.23
N VAL A 227 20.32 15.28 -9.48
CA VAL A 227 21.51 15.15 -10.34
C VAL A 227 21.78 16.47 -11.04
N LEU A 228 23.06 16.82 -11.17
CA LEU A 228 23.48 17.95 -11.99
C LEU A 228 23.27 17.61 -13.48
N LYS A 229 22.60 18.49 -14.23
CA LYS A 229 22.29 18.31 -15.66
C LYS A 229 23.54 18.00 -16.48
N GLU A 230 24.67 18.66 -16.19
CA GLU A 230 25.95 18.40 -16.85
C GLU A 230 26.46 16.96 -16.65
N ALA A 231 26.22 16.37 -15.48
CA ALA A 231 26.63 14.99 -15.18
C ALA A 231 25.85 13.97 -16.04
N MET A 232 24.62 14.30 -16.43
CA MET A 232 23.79 13.51 -17.35
C MET A 232 24.19 13.72 -18.81
N GLN A 233 24.39 14.98 -19.22
CA GLN A 233 24.74 15.33 -20.61
C GLN A 233 26.07 14.70 -21.05
N ALA A 234 27.05 14.59 -20.16
CA ALA A 234 28.32 13.93 -20.43
C ALA A 234 28.19 12.45 -20.84
N ARG A 235 27.02 11.84 -20.58
CA ARG A 235 26.73 10.42 -20.86
C ARG A 235 25.79 10.21 -22.04
N GLY A 236 25.27 11.29 -22.61
CA GLY A 236 24.26 11.22 -23.67
C GLY A 236 22.87 10.79 -23.18
N ASP A 237 22.58 10.91 -21.88
CA ASP A 237 21.27 10.60 -21.31
C ASP A 237 20.21 11.56 -21.89
N LYS A 238 19.14 11.00 -22.47
CA LYS A 238 18.09 11.77 -23.15
C LYS A 238 16.91 12.00 -22.22
N ILE A 239 16.80 13.22 -21.70
CA ILE A 239 15.60 13.72 -21.03
C ILE A 239 15.06 14.89 -21.82
N ASP A 240 13.74 14.97 -21.93
CA ASP A 240 13.07 16.11 -22.56
C ASP A 240 12.62 17.07 -21.48
N VAL A 241 13.03 18.34 -21.60
CA VAL A 241 12.72 19.38 -20.61
C VAL A 241 11.90 20.47 -21.28
N ASP A 242 10.67 20.64 -20.84
CA ASP A 242 9.77 21.71 -21.29
C ASP A 242 9.20 22.45 -20.08
N ASN A 243 9.28 23.79 -20.10
CA ASN A 243 8.84 24.66 -19.00
C ASN A 243 9.35 24.25 -17.60
N GLY A 244 10.54 23.65 -17.54
CA GLY A 244 11.15 23.15 -16.31
C GLY A 244 10.60 21.80 -15.82
N ILE A 245 9.71 21.16 -16.57
CA ILE A 245 9.23 19.79 -16.32
C ILE A 245 10.12 18.82 -17.07
N ILE A 246 10.55 17.74 -16.41
CA ILE A 246 11.36 16.69 -17.02
C ILE A 246 10.44 15.53 -17.39
N THR A 247 10.48 15.14 -18.66
CA THR A 247 9.71 14.00 -19.19
C THR A 247 10.64 12.91 -19.73
N CYS A 248 10.15 11.67 -19.69
CA CYS A 248 10.86 10.53 -20.23
C CYS A 248 10.86 10.60 -21.75
N HIS A 249 12.05 10.62 -22.37
CA HIS A 249 12.19 10.70 -23.82
C HIS A 249 11.48 9.58 -24.60
N LYS A 250 11.31 8.40 -24.00
CA LYS A 250 10.70 7.24 -24.66
C LYS A 250 9.16 7.23 -24.58
N CYS A 251 8.58 7.66 -23.46
CA CYS A 251 7.14 7.51 -23.19
C CYS A 251 6.44 8.81 -22.80
N THR A 252 7.14 9.94 -22.87
CA THR A 252 6.69 11.31 -22.59
C THR A 252 6.11 11.55 -21.19
N GLN A 253 6.16 10.57 -20.29
CA GLN A 253 5.68 10.71 -18.93
C GLN A 253 6.53 11.70 -18.13
N GLN A 254 5.87 12.53 -17.31
CA GLN A 254 6.54 13.38 -16.33
C GLN A 254 7.29 12.52 -15.30
N ILE A 255 8.60 12.70 -15.21
CA ILE A 255 9.49 11.95 -14.31
C ILE A 255 10.17 12.84 -13.27
N GLY A 256 10.10 14.16 -13.44
CA GLY A 256 10.78 15.10 -12.56
C GLY A 256 10.57 16.54 -12.97
N ARG A 257 11.35 17.43 -12.38
CA ARG A 257 11.39 18.87 -12.70
C ARG A 257 12.79 19.42 -12.49
N LEU A 258 13.09 20.56 -13.09
CA LEU A 258 14.25 21.35 -12.71
C LEU A 258 13.98 22.03 -11.37
N ASP A 259 15.04 22.21 -10.57
CA ASP A 259 14.95 23.01 -9.36
C ASP A 259 14.48 24.45 -9.68
N LYS A 260 13.74 25.06 -8.76
CA LYS A 260 13.18 26.41 -8.98
C LYS A 260 14.27 27.48 -9.02
N ARG A 261 15.26 27.38 -8.14
CA ARG A 261 16.38 28.32 -7.96
C ARG A 261 17.58 27.89 -8.83
N PHE A 262 17.93 26.62 -8.82
CA PHE A 262 19.10 26.06 -9.51
C PHE A 262 18.70 25.26 -10.76
N LYS A 263 18.43 25.95 -11.87
CA LYS A 263 17.93 25.34 -13.12
C LYS A 263 18.85 24.28 -13.75
N ASN A 264 20.09 24.15 -13.26
CA ASN A 264 21.02 23.09 -13.63
C ASN A 264 20.84 21.79 -12.83
N ILE A 265 19.99 21.77 -11.80
CA ILE A 265 19.67 20.57 -11.02
C ILE A 265 18.40 19.93 -11.55
N CYS A 266 18.50 18.64 -11.89
CA CYS A 266 17.37 17.78 -12.24
C CYS A 266 16.89 17.06 -10.99
N LEU A 267 15.60 17.22 -10.65
CA LEU A 267 14.93 16.56 -9.52
C LEU A 267 14.03 15.46 -10.08
N PHE A 268 14.45 14.20 -9.95
CA PHE A 268 13.67 13.04 -10.39
C PHE A 268 12.81 12.50 -9.25
N HIS A 269 11.51 12.39 -9.48
CA HIS A 269 10.56 11.99 -8.44
C HIS A 269 10.54 10.46 -8.27
N THR A 270 10.64 9.98 -7.03
CA THR A 270 10.78 8.55 -6.70
C THR A 270 9.55 7.70 -7.04
N MET A 271 8.35 8.26 -7.14
CA MET A 271 7.17 7.56 -7.70
C MET A 271 7.15 7.45 -9.22
N ALA A 272 7.84 8.34 -9.93
CA ALA A 272 7.87 8.32 -11.39
C ALA A 272 9.14 7.66 -11.95
N THR A 273 10.08 7.33 -11.06
CA THR A 273 11.36 6.72 -11.39
C THR A 273 11.69 5.57 -10.45
N ARG A 274 12.38 4.55 -10.96
CA ARG A 274 12.80 3.38 -10.21
C ARG A 274 14.28 3.50 -9.90
N LEU A 275 14.61 3.80 -8.64
CA LEU A 275 15.98 3.80 -8.13
C LEU A 275 16.33 2.40 -7.61
N SER A 276 17.19 1.71 -8.35
CA SER A 276 17.74 0.40 -7.97
C SER A 276 19.17 0.59 -7.47
N VAL A 277 19.50 -0.01 -6.32
CA VAL A 277 20.84 -0.01 -5.73
C VAL A 277 21.42 -1.42 -5.79
N GLY A 278 22.70 -1.53 -6.12
CA GLY A 278 23.39 -2.80 -6.34
C GLY A 278 23.25 -3.33 -7.77
N SER A 279 23.96 -4.43 -8.04
CA SER A 279 23.83 -5.17 -9.30
C SER A 279 22.61 -6.09 -9.21
N ALA A 280 21.82 -6.22 -10.28
CA ALA A 280 20.62 -7.07 -10.29
C ALA A 280 20.88 -8.56 -9.94
N LYS A 281 22.14 -9.02 -9.98
CA LYS A 281 22.56 -10.37 -9.59
C LYS A 281 23.04 -10.48 -8.14
N SER A 282 23.17 -9.36 -7.44
CA SER A 282 23.63 -9.34 -6.05
C SER A 282 22.44 -9.59 -5.11
N PRO A 283 22.62 -10.42 -4.06
CA PRO A 283 21.58 -10.62 -3.05
C PRO A 283 21.25 -9.32 -2.28
N ASP A 284 22.17 -8.36 -2.26
CA ASP A 284 22.02 -7.09 -1.55
C ASP A 284 21.40 -5.98 -2.42
N ALA A 285 20.90 -6.33 -3.60
CA ALA A 285 20.25 -5.38 -4.49
C ALA A 285 18.82 -5.10 -4.04
N PHE A 286 18.42 -3.83 -4.06
CA PHE A 286 17.10 -3.42 -3.62
C PHE A 286 16.58 -2.21 -4.39
N LEU A 287 15.26 -2.01 -4.32
CA LEU A 287 14.61 -0.79 -4.80
C LEU A 287 14.42 0.15 -3.62
N TYR A 288 14.83 1.40 -3.80
CA TYR A 288 14.71 2.41 -2.74
C TYR A 288 13.25 2.59 -2.31
N PHE A 289 12.32 2.68 -3.28
CA PHE A 289 10.90 2.88 -3.00
C PHE A 289 10.32 1.74 -2.14
N ASP A 290 10.54 0.49 -2.55
CA ASP A 290 10.03 -0.69 -1.83
C ASP A 290 10.62 -0.78 -0.42
N ARG A 291 11.91 -0.43 -0.26
CA ARG A 291 12.56 -0.49 1.05
C ARG A 291 12.11 0.64 1.98
N ARG A 292 11.80 1.81 1.43
CA ARG A 292 11.35 3.00 2.19
C ARG A 292 9.87 2.97 2.54
N PHE A 293 9.03 2.67 1.56
CA PHE A 293 7.58 2.82 1.70
C PHE A 293 6.84 1.48 1.68
N ARG A 294 7.46 0.38 1.23
CA ARG A 294 6.87 -0.96 1.02
C ARG A 294 5.77 -1.03 -0.03
N PHE A 295 4.82 -0.09 -0.02
CA PHE A 295 3.66 -0.02 -0.90
C PHE A 295 3.11 1.42 -1.04
N ASP A 296 2.26 1.62 -2.05
CA ASP A 296 1.78 2.94 -2.46
C ASP A 296 0.96 3.67 -1.38
N ASP A 297 0.06 2.98 -0.68
CA ASP A 297 -0.76 3.60 0.38
C ASP A 297 0.12 4.30 1.43
N ARG A 298 1.21 3.65 1.83
CA ARG A 298 2.12 4.18 2.85
C ARG A 298 2.95 5.35 2.34
N PHE A 299 3.39 5.30 1.07
CA PHE A 299 4.01 6.47 0.41
C PHE A 299 3.06 7.67 0.41
N PHE A 300 1.83 7.48 -0.06
CA PHE A 300 0.87 8.57 -0.15
C PHE A 300 0.44 9.07 1.23
N ALA A 301 0.31 8.20 2.22
CA ALA A 301 0.05 8.61 3.59
C ALA A 301 1.17 9.54 4.07
N TRP A 302 2.44 9.12 3.96
CA TRP A 302 3.57 9.97 4.34
C TRP A 302 3.63 11.29 3.55
N MET A 303 3.39 11.25 2.24
CA MET A 303 3.36 12.45 1.40
C MET A 303 2.27 13.44 1.87
N LEU A 304 1.08 12.97 2.22
CA LEU A 304 0.01 13.86 2.71
C LEU A 304 0.30 14.38 4.11
N LEU A 305 0.81 13.53 5.00
CA LEU A 305 1.14 13.90 6.38
C LEU A 305 2.25 14.95 6.45
N SER A 306 3.32 14.79 5.66
CA SER A 306 4.43 15.76 5.59
C SER A 306 4.00 17.14 5.08
N GLN A 307 2.96 17.21 4.24
CA GLN A 307 2.43 18.49 3.75
C GLN A 307 1.46 19.15 4.75
N CYS A 308 0.89 18.39 5.68
CA CYS A 308 0.03 18.91 6.74
C CYS A 308 0.81 19.44 7.94
N GLU A 309 2.08 19.10 8.14
CA GLU A 309 2.90 19.69 9.22
C GLU A 309 3.16 21.18 8.96
N GLY A 310 3.54 21.53 7.73
CA GLY A 310 3.83 22.91 7.34
C GLY A 310 2.60 23.80 7.17
N GLN A 311 1.39 23.25 7.33
CA GLN A 311 0.15 23.95 7.02
C GLN A 311 -0.88 23.84 8.14
N SER A 312 -1.58 24.93 8.44
CA SER A 312 -2.69 24.93 9.40
C SER A 312 -3.93 24.18 8.90
N SER A 313 -3.92 23.67 7.67
CA SER A 313 -5.06 23.06 7.01
C SER A 313 -4.86 21.58 6.74
N LEU A 314 -5.88 20.80 7.06
CA LEU A 314 -6.01 19.38 6.70
C LEU A 314 -6.54 19.18 5.27
N LYS A 315 -6.64 20.26 4.49
CA LYS A 315 -7.11 20.26 3.11
C LYS A 315 -5.96 20.48 2.15
N LEU A 316 -5.79 19.58 1.20
CA LEU A 316 -4.71 19.59 0.23
C LEU A 316 -5.27 19.48 -1.19
N VAL A 317 -4.77 20.28 -2.11
CA VAL A 317 -5.00 20.14 -3.54
C VAL A 317 -3.76 19.54 -4.17
N VAL A 318 -3.92 18.35 -4.74
CA VAL A 318 -2.86 17.66 -5.48
C VAL A 318 -2.97 18.07 -6.95
N ARG A 319 -1.84 18.55 -7.47
CA ARG A 319 -1.70 19.06 -8.83
C ARG A 319 -0.52 18.43 -9.52
N THR A 320 -0.55 18.48 -10.84
CA THR A 320 0.61 18.11 -11.65
C THR A 320 1.65 19.24 -11.71
N TYR A 321 2.87 18.96 -12.19
CA TYR A 321 3.92 19.97 -12.23
C TYR A 321 3.59 21.19 -13.10
N ASP A 322 2.76 21.03 -14.12
CA ASP A 322 2.16 22.08 -14.95
C ASP A 322 1.03 22.86 -14.23
N LYS A 323 0.82 22.61 -12.94
CA LYS A 323 -0.15 23.27 -12.05
C LYS A 323 -1.62 22.91 -12.30
N ARG A 324 -1.91 21.91 -13.13
CA ARG A 324 -3.29 21.44 -13.30
C ARG A 324 -3.77 20.69 -12.04
N PRO A 325 -4.88 21.12 -11.40
CA PRO A 325 -5.42 20.42 -10.24
C PRO A 325 -6.25 19.21 -10.66
N TYR A 326 -6.18 18.16 -9.84
CA TYR A 326 -6.86 16.88 -10.10
C TYR A 326 -7.61 16.36 -8.87
N LEU A 327 -7.14 16.67 -7.67
CA LEU A 327 -7.65 16.08 -6.45
C LEU A 327 -7.66 17.10 -5.32
N LEU A 328 -8.80 17.26 -4.68
CA LEU A 328 -8.92 17.91 -3.38
C LEU A 328 -9.08 16.82 -2.32
N LEU A 329 -8.22 16.86 -1.31
CA LEU A 329 -8.20 15.97 -0.16
C LEU A 329 -8.55 16.73 1.09
N TRP A 330 -9.25 16.08 2.00
CA TRP A 330 -9.48 16.57 3.36
C TRP A 330 -9.28 15.42 4.35
N LEU A 331 -8.18 15.47 5.10
CA LEU A 331 -7.89 14.49 6.13
C LEU A 331 -8.91 14.63 7.27
N LEU A 332 -9.61 13.53 7.58
CA LEU A 332 -10.61 13.49 8.65
C LEU A 332 -9.98 13.00 9.95
N GLU A 333 -9.25 11.89 9.86
CA GLU A 333 -8.68 11.21 11.02
C GLU A 333 -7.29 10.70 10.66
N SER A 334 -6.31 11.04 11.52
CA SER A 334 -4.91 10.63 11.35
C SER A 334 -4.72 9.13 11.46
N TYR A 335 -5.53 8.48 12.30
CA TYR A 335 -5.33 7.09 12.63
C TYR A 335 -6.66 6.40 13.00
N VAL A 336 -7.14 5.56 12.11
CA VAL A 336 -8.23 4.62 12.36
C VAL A 336 -7.72 3.19 12.24
N ILE A 337 -8.32 2.27 12.99
CA ILE A 337 -8.05 0.84 12.88
C ILE A 337 -9.26 0.21 12.23
N MET A 338 -9.03 -0.50 11.14
CA MET A 338 -10.08 -1.09 10.33
C MET A 338 -9.84 -2.59 10.19
N THR A 339 -10.90 -3.38 10.32
CA THR A 339 -10.92 -4.80 9.93
C THR A 339 -12.08 -4.99 8.99
N LYS A 340 -11.86 -5.66 7.87
CA LYS A 340 -12.92 -5.97 6.91
C LYS A 340 -12.72 -7.37 6.35
N GLY A 341 -13.79 -7.91 5.79
CA GLY A 341 -13.78 -9.24 5.19
C GLY A 341 -15.18 -9.61 4.72
N VAL A 342 -15.36 -10.89 4.44
CA VAL A 342 -16.65 -11.49 4.09
C VAL A 342 -16.93 -12.58 5.12
N LEU A 343 -18.18 -12.70 5.58
CA LEU A 343 -18.57 -13.87 6.37
C LEU A 343 -18.68 -15.06 5.41
N GLU A 344 -17.72 -15.97 5.50
CA GLU A 344 -17.63 -17.16 4.65
C GLU A 344 -18.39 -18.31 5.32
N GLY A 345 -19.21 -19.04 4.56
CA GLY A 345 -19.63 -20.38 4.97
C GLY A 345 -18.57 -21.37 4.51
N SER A 346 -18.19 -22.36 5.32
CA SER A 346 -17.31 -23.43 4.84
C SER A 346 -18.05 -24.18 3.73
N ALA A 347 -17.64 -23.95 2.49
CA ALA A 347 -18.04 -24.82 1.41
C ALA A 347 -17.26 -26.12 1.60
N LYS A 348 -17.89 -27.16 2.14
CA LYS A 348 -17.41 -28.52 1.92
C LYS A 348 -17.31 -28.70 0.40
N GLU A 349 -16.09 -28.71 -0.14
CA GLU A 349 -15.85 -29.24 -1.47
C GLU A 349 -16.45 -30.64 -1.46
N LYS A 350 -17.54 -30.83 -2.22
CA LYS A 350 -18.09 -32.17 -2.43
C LYS A 350 -16.99 -32.96 -3.15
N GLU A 351 -16.29 -33.83 -2.40
CA GLU A 351 -15.49 -34.90 -2.98
C GLU A 351 -16.36 -35.59 -4.02
N GLY A 352 -15.98 -35.44 -5.29
CA GLY A 352 -16.64 -36.12 -6.38
C GLY A 352 -16.37 -37.61 -6.26
N ASP A 353 -17.40 -38.36 -5.91
CA ASP A 353 -17.41 -39.82 -6.04
C ASP A 353 -17.31 -40.17 -7.55
N PRO A 354 -16.26 -40.88 -8.01
CA PRO A 354 -16.06 -41.13 -9.42
C PRO A 354 -16.82 -42.38 -9.84
N THR A 355 -18.13 -42.29 -10.03
CA THR A 355 -18.86 -43.33 -10.79
C THR A 355 -20.14 -42.81 -11.43
N SER A 356 -20.07 -42.46 -12.71
CA SER A 356 -21.01 -42.95 -13.72
C SER A 356 -20.51 -42.55 -15.11
N ALA A 357 -19.92 -43.53 -15.77
CA ALA A 357 -19.74 -43.52 -17.20
C ALA A 357 -21.11 -43.46 -17.88
N SER A 358 -21.29 -42.50 -18.78
CA SER A 358 -22.13 -42.66 -19.96
C SER A 358 -21.39 -42.07 -21.16
N GLU A 359 -21.53 -42.78 -22.27
CA GLU A 359 -20.57 -42.96 -23.36
C GLU A 359 -20.44 -41.74 -24.29
N PRO A 360 -19.27 -41.48 -24.89
CA PRO A 360 -19.15 -40.62 -26.07
C PRO A 360 -19.26 -41.45 -27.36
N GLU A 361 -20.13 -41.00 -28.26
CA GLU A 361 -20.16 -41.46 -29.66
C GLU A 361 -18.82 -41.18 -30.36
N CYS A 362 -18.45 -42.15 -31.19
CA CYS A 362 -17.11 -42.35 -31.73
C CYS A 362 -17.01 -41.84 -33.17
N ASP A 363 -16.15 -40.84 -33.41
CA ASP A 363 -15.56 -40.61 -34.71
C ASP A 363 -14.44 -41.65 -34.95
N LYS A 364 -14.59 -42.45 -36.00
CA LYS A 364 -13.53 -43.29 -36.57
C LYS A 364 -12.83 -42.47 -37.66
N GLU A 365 -11.51 -42.44 -37.72
CA GLU A 365 -10.64 -43.26 -38.60
C GLU A 365 -9.30 -42.47 -38.66
N ASN A 366 -8.06 -42.98 -38.77
CA ASN A 366 -7.56 -44.24 -39.28
C ASN A 366 -6.05 -44.39 -38.90
N VAL A 367 -5.65 -45.64 -38.65
CA VAL A 367 -4.49 -46.35 -39.25
C VAL A 367 -3.05 -46.20 -38.68
N ALA A 368 -2.56 -47.38 -38.25
CA ALA A 368 -1.20 -47.96 -38.33
C ALA A 368 -0.08 -47.40 -37.43
N SER A 369 0.83 -48.18 -36.85
CA SER A 369 1.10 -49.62 -36.89
C SER A 369 2.24 -49.95 -35.91
N GLY A 370 2.30 -51.19 -35.44
CA GLY A 370 3.58 -51.88 -35.18
C GLY A 370 4.03 -51.91 -33.71
N SER A 371 3.57 -52.88 -32.92
CA SER A 371 4.22 -54.18 -32.65
C SER A 371 5.42 -54.12 -31.68
N LYS A 372 5.23 -54.57 -30.42
CA LYS A 372 5.63 -55.90 -29.87
C LYS A 372 7.15 -56.00 -29.59
N SER A 373 7.68 -56.57 -28.51
CA SER A 373 7.22 -57.31 -27.33
C SER A 373 8.48 -57.72 -26.52
N LYS A 374 8.28 -58.42 -25.39
CA LYS A 374 9.22 -59.14 -24.48
C LYS A 374 9.71 -58.31 -23.28
N ARG A 375 9.31 -58.53 -22.02
CA ARG A 375 9.00 -59.73 -21.19
C ARG A 375 10.25 -60.47 -20.67
N ARG A 376 10.33 -60.54 -19.33
CA ARG A 376 11.10 -61.43 -18.40
C ARG A 376 12.29 -60.75 -17.73
N ARG A 377 12.72 -61.09 -16.51
CA ARG A 377 12.18 -61.71 -15.25
C ARG A 377 13.41 -61.77 -14.31
N ARG A 378 13.27 -61.51 -12.99
CA ARG A 378 13.98 -62.12 -11.81
C ARG A 378 15.49 -62.43 -11.94
N ARG A 379 16.39 -62.09 -10.98
CA ARG A 379 16.44 -62.49 -9.55
C ARG A 379 17.78 -61.97 -8.93
N LYS A 380 17.81 -61.80 -7.59
CA LYS A 380 18.87 -62.02 -6.54
C LYS A 380 20.37 -61.85 -6.92
N SER A 381 21.28 -61.26 -6.13
CA SER A 381 21.70 -61.54 -4.75
C SER A 381 22.83 -60.58 -4.25
N LYS A 382 22.99 -60.43 -2.92
CA LYS A 382 24.16 -59.92 -2.11
C LYS A 382 25.46 -60.77 -2.34
N PRO A 383 26.68 -60.55 -1.74
CA PRO A 383 27.08 -59.75 -0.52
C PRO A 383 28.50 -59.05 -0.48
N GLN A 384 28.73 -58.26 0.60
CA GLN A 384 29.92 -58.11 1.52
C GLN A 384 31.32 -57.53 1.17
N ASN A 385 31.82 -56.81 2.21
CA ASN A 385 33.21 -56.54 2.71
C ASN A 385 34.08 -55.46 2.00
N SER A 386 34.91 -54.64 2.66
CA SER A 386 35.49 -54.61 4.02
C SER A 386 36.29 -53.30 4.29
N GLN A 387 36.46 -52.93 5.59
CA GLN A 387 37.59 -52.18 6.24
C GLN A 387 37.82 -50.69 5.85
N SER A 388 38.25 -49.73 6.69
CA SER A 388 38.78 -49.64 8.08
C SER A 388 39.01 -48.15 8.49
N GLY A 389 38.98 -47.85 9.81
CA GLY A 389 39.66 -46.69 10.49
C GLY A 389 38.79 -45.44 10.76
N ALA A 390 38.36 -45.14 11.99
CA ALA A 390 39.04 -44.34 13.05
C ALA A 390 39.10 -42.84 12.66
N GLU A 391 38.54 -41.82 13.35
CA GLU A 391 38.28 -41.53 14.77
C GLU A 391 37.16 -40.44 14.92
N THR A 392 36.42 -40.50 16.04
CA THR A 392 35.83 -39.47 16.94
C THR A 392 35.65 -38.02 16.42
N GLU A 393 34.50 -37.33 16.58
CA GLU A 393 33.85 -36.89 17.83
C GLU A 393 32.34 -36.61 17.65
N ALA A 394 31.64 -36.58 18.79
CA ALA A 394 30.19 -36.68 18.94
C ALA A 394 29.43 -35.33 18.89
N GLU A 395 28.26 -35.33 18.24
CA GLU A 395 27.16 -34.39 18.52
C GLU A 395 25.94 -35.15 19.08
N PRO A 396 25.19 -34.59 20.04
CA PRO A 396 24.09 -35.28 20.70
C PRO A 396 22.76 -35.15 19.92
N VAL A 397 22.21 -36.33 19.59
CA VAL A 397 20.80 -36.76 19.66
C VAL A 397 19.73 -35.65 19.67
N GLN A 398 19.07 -35.44 18.53
CA GLN A 398 17.71 -34.89 18.49
C GLN A 398 16.71 -36.03 18.70
N VAL A 399 16.00 -35.97 19.82
CA VAL A 399 14.81 -36.79 20.11
C VAL A 399 13.63 -36.14 19.39
N SER A 400 13.05 -36.83 18.43
CA SER A 400 11.77 -36.47 17.82
C SER A 400 10.62 -36.93 18.72
N PRO A 401 9.65 -36.08 19.09
CA PRO A 401 8.35 -36.55 19.51
C PRO A 401 7.43 -36.55 18.29
N SER A 402 7.09 -37.77 17.83
CA SER A 402 5.91 -38.02 17.02
C SER A 402 4.67 -37.78 17.89
N GLY A 403 4.01 -36.64 17.69
CA GLY A 403 2.69 -36.33 18.24
C GLY A 403 1.78 -35.94 17.10
N SER A 404 0.73 -36.71 16.90
CA SER A 404 -0.36 -36.45 15.96
C SER A 404 -1.10 -35.17 16.34
N GLU A 405 -0.79 -34.07 15.69
CA GLU A 405 -1.64 -32.88 15.68
C GLU A 405 -2.64 -33.04 14.55
N GLY A 406 -3.93 -33.02 14.92
CA GLY A 406 -5.01 -32.95 13.95
C GLY A 406 -4.88 -31.66 13.15
N GLU A 407 -5.06 -31.77 11.85
CA GLU A 407 -5.20 -30.64 10.95
C GLU A 407 -6.49 -29.88 11.34
N GLU A 408 -6.40 -28.98 12.33
CA GLU A 408 -7.32 -27.86 12.43
C GLU A 408 -7.12 -27.04 11.16
N SER A 409 -8.13 -27.06 10.28
CA SER A 409 -8.20 -26.12 9.18
C SER A 409 -8.06 -24.70 9.75
N GLU A 410 -6.92 -24.03 9.54
CA GLU A 410 -6.71 -22.65 9.97
C GLU A 410 -7.80 -21.79 9.31
N LYS A 411 -8.89 -21.50 10.05
CA LYS A 411 -9.92 -20.57 9.58
C LYS A 411 -9.24 -19.23 9.33
N LYS A 412 -9.39 -18.70 8.11
CA LYS A 412 -8.80 -17.44 7.66
C LYS A 412 -9.25 -16.29 8.57
N MET A 413 -8.38 -15.89 9.51
CA MET A 413 -8.68 -14.79 10.42
C MET A 413 -8.48 -13.44 9.72
N SER A 414 -9.43 -12.52 9.91
CA SER A 414 -9.31 -11.15 9.44
C SER A 414 -8.44 -10.34 10.40
N SER A 415 -7.31 -9.84 9.90
CA SER A 415 -6.40 -8.98 10.66
C SER A 415 -6.80 -7.50 10.51
N PRO A 416 -6.80 -6.72 11.60
CA PRO A 416 -6.95 -5.28 11.54
C PRO A 416 -5.76 -4.64 10.81
N PHE A 417 -5.95 -3.43 10.31
CA PHE A 417 -4.87 -2.61 9.78
C PHE A 417 -5.09 -1.15 10.17
N PRO A 418 -4.01 -0.40 10.48
CA PRO A 418 -4.07 1.03 10.68
C PRO A 418 -4.24 1.75 9.33
N ALA A 419 -5.02 2.82 9.30
CA ALA A 419 -5.26 3.61 8.10
C ALA A 419 -5.45 5.10 8.39
N LEU A 420 -5.10 5.93 7.39
CA LEU A 420 -5.42 7.36 7.32
C LEU A 420 -6.75 7.51 6.57
N LYS A 421 -7.77 8.12 7.18
CA LYS A 421 -9.11 8.28 6.58
C LYS A 421 -9.34 9.71 6.11
N MET A 422 -9.90 9.87 4.92
CA MET A 422 -10.04 11.18 4.28
C MET A 422 -11.29 11.28 3.40
N LEU A 423 -11.71 12.52 3.16
CA LEU A 423 -12.61 12.88 2.07
C LEU A 423 -11.77 13.27 0.85
N PHE A 424 -12.26 12.94 -0.34
CA PHE A 424 -11.62 13.38 -1.57
C PHE A 424 -12.64 13.75 -2.65
N LYS A 425 -12.26 14.73 -3.48
CA LYS A 425 -13.02 15.17 -4.66
C LYS A 425 -12.07 15.18 -5.85
N ILE A 426 -12.45 14.48 -6.91
CA ILE A 426 -11.73 14.45 -8.18
C ILE A 426 -12.23 15.63 -9.02
N PHE A 427 -11.31 16.38 -9.62
CA PHE A 427 -11.63 17.45 -10.54
C PHE A 427 -11.53 16.98 -11.99
N ASP A 428 -12.55 17.32 -12.77
CA ASP A 428 -12.41 17.48 -14.21
C ASP A 428 -11.97 18.91 -14.55
N GLU A 429 -11.81 19.20 -15.84
CA GLU A 429 -11.38 20.52 -16.30
C GLU A 429 -12.34 21.65 -15.91
N SER A 430 -13.64 21.40 -15.95
CA SER A 430 -14.66 22.40 -15.65
C SER A 430 -14.75 22.71 -14.15
N THR A 431 -14.74 21.67 -13.33
CA THR A 431 -14.82 21.74 -11.88
C THR A 431 -13.54 22.30 -11.28
N ALA A 432 -12.38 22.01 -11.87
CA ALA A 432 -11.10 22.65 -11.51
C ALA A 432 -11.13 24.18 -11.66
N LEU A 433 -11.76 24.70 -12.72
CA LEU A 433 -11.84 26.14 -12.97
C LEU A 433 -12.83 26.85 -12.03
N SER A 434 -13.95 26.20 -11.75
CA SER A 434 -15.04 26.78 -10.94
C SER A 434 -14.86 26.64 -9.43
N ASP A 435 -14.05 25.69 -8.96
CA ASP A 435 -13.85 25.46 -7.52
C ASP A 435 -12.76 26.38 -6.96
N PRO A 436 -13.07 27.28 -6.00
CA PRO A 436 -12.12 28.28 -5.50
C PRO A 436 -10.88 27.65 -4.84
N ARG A 437 -10.99 26.39 -4.40
CA ARG A 437 -9.87 25.65 -3.82
C ARG A 437 -8.89 25.16 -4.90
N ALA A 438 -9.42 24.76 -6.05
CA ALA A 438 -8.61 24.23 -7.14
C ALA A 438 -7.95 25.33 -7.96
N ASN A 439 -8.64 26.46 -8.17
CA ASN A 439 -8.16 27.59 -8.97
C ASN A 439 -7.19 28.51 -8.21
N GLY A 440 -7.01 28.32 -6.90
CA GLY A 440 -6.08 29.07 -6.05
C GLY A 440 -6.67 30.33 -5.40
N GLU A 441 -7.99 30.55 -5.48
CA GLU A 441 -8.67 31.65 -4.78
C GLU A 441 -8.82 31.41 -3.27
N ASP A 442 -8.85 30.15 -2.83
CA ASP A 442 -8.91 29.76 -1.42
C ASP A 442 -7.50 29.47 -0.87
N ALA A 443 -6.97 30.39 -0.07
CA ALA A 443 -5.67 30.23 0.59
C ALA A 443 -5.70 29.24 1.78
N SER A 444 -6.88 28.70 2.15
CA SER A 444 -7.02 27.74 3.24
C SER A 444 -6.69 26.29 2.83
N VAL A 445 -6.24 26.05 1.59
CA VAL A 445 -5.82 24.73 1.12
C VAL A 445 -4.33 24.69 0.80
N GLY A 446 -3.71 23.56 1.11
CA GLY A 446 -2.34 23.27 0.71
C GLY A 446 -2.22 22.84 -0.72
N LEU A 447 -1.03 23.01 -1.29
CA LEU A 447 -0.74 22.66 -2.67
C LEU A 447 0.38 21.63 -2.70
N VAL A 448 0.11 20.48 -3.32
CA VAL A 448 1.08 19.40 -3.51
C VAL A 448 1.27 19.22 -5.00
N ASP A 449 2.45 19.57 -5.51
CA ASP A 449 2.77 19.42 -6.92
C ASP A 449 3.59 18.13 -7.14
N VAL A 450 3.08 17.19 -7.94
CA VAL A 450 3.71 15.89 -8.23
C VAL A 450 3.63 15.56 -9.73
N PRO A 451 4.31 14.50 -10.24
CA PRO A 451 4.14 14.08 -11.63
C PRO A 451 2.73 13.56 -11.92
N LEU A 452 2.23 13.68 -13.16
CA LEU A 452 0.92 13.17 -13.57
C LEU A 452 0.65 11.72 -13.15
N SER A 453 1.60 10.82 -13.36
CA SER A 453 1.44 9.41 -12.96
C SER A 453 1.25 9.22 -11.46
N CYS A 454 1.86 10.10 -10.64
CA CYS A 454 1.73 10.06 -9.19
C CYS A 454 0.30 10.41 -8.78
N VAL A 455 -0.28 11.47 -9.36
CA VAL A 455 -1.66 11.89 -9.06
C VAL A 455 -2.66 10.84 -9.52
N LEU A 456 -2.51 10.32 -10.74
CA LEU A 456 -3.42 9.31 -11.27
C LEU A 456 -3.37 8.04 -10.42
N ARG A 457 -2.19 7.63 -9.96
CA ARG A 457 -2.06 6.48 -9.07
C ARG A 457 -2.73 6.71 -7.71
N LEU A 458 -2.63 7.91 -7.15
CA LEU A 458 -3.36 8.26 -5.92
C LEU A 458 -4.87 8.22 -6.13
N VAL A 459 -5.37 8.75 -7.25
CA VAL A 459 -6.80 8.72 -7.60
C VAL A 459 -7.31 7.29 -7.73
N GLU A 460 -6.60 6.44 -8.50
CA GLU A 460 -6.93 5.03 -8.63
C GLU A 460 -7.01 4.35 -7.26
N LEU A 461 -5.97 4.53 -6.44
CA LEU A 461 -5.90 3.92 -5.13
C LEU A 461 -7.05 4.37 -4.22
N LEU A 462 -7.36 5.67 -4.19
CA LEU A 462 -8.46 6.18 -3.37
C LEU A 462 -9.83 5.68 -3.86
N LEU A 463 -10.03 5.54 -5.17
CA LEU A 463 -11.26 4.97 -5.73
C LEU A 463 -11.39 3.47 -5.40
N GLU A 464 -10.31 2.70 -5.50
CA GLU A 464 -10.27 1.30 -5.06
C GLU A 464 -10.66 1.18 -3.58
N ARG A 465 -10.08 2.03 -2.74
CA ARG A 465 -10.33 2.04 -1.29
C ARG A 465 -11.76 2.48 -0.97
N ALA A 466 -12.29 3.48 -1.66
CA ALA A 466 -13.68 3.91 -1.54
C ALA A 466 -14.66 2.79 -1.93
N ASN A 467 -14.39 2.06 -3.02
CA ASN A 467 -15.25 0.96 -3.47
C ASN A 467 -15.25 -0.24 -2.52
N SER A 468 -14.19 -0.38 -1.71
CA SER A 468 -14.13 -1.40 -0.67
C SER A 468 -14.90 -1.04 0.61
N LEU A 469 -15.43 0.18 0.73
CA LEU A 469 -16.30 0.60 1.82
C LEU A 469 -17.78 0.25 1.55
N PRO A 470 -18.60 0.13 2.61
CA PRO A 470 -20.05 0.02 2.48
C PRO A 470 -20.61 1.16 1.60
N PRO A 471 -21.59 0.90 0.71
CA PRO A 471 -22.12 1.90 -0.23
C PRO A 471 -22.50 3.24 0.40
N THR A 472 -23.13 3.22 1.58
CA THR A 472 -23.56 4.44 2.28
C THR A 472 -22.40 5.24 2.88
N LEU A 473 -21.21 4.64 3.00
CA LEU A 473 -20.00 5.30 3.49
C LEU A 473 -19.10 5.80 2.36
N ARG A 474 -19.41 5.52 1.09
CA ARG A 474 -18.51 5.86 -0.03
C ARG A 474 -18.46 7.36 -0.34
N SER A 475 -19.45 8.12 0.10
CA SER A 475 -19.54 9.55 -0.21
C SER A 475 -20.27 10.35 0.86
N VAL A 476 -19.87 11.61 1.03
CA VAL A 476 -20.55 12.63 1.84
C VAL A 476 -20.70 13.90 1.00
N GLY A 477 -21.92 14.17 0.54
CA GLY A 477 -22.19 15.28 -0.37
C GLY A 477 -21.44 15.12 -1.69
N GLN A 478 -20.60 16.10 -2.04
CA GLN A 478 -19.77 16.09 -3.26
C GLN A 478 -18.43 15.34 -3.11
N PHE A 479 -18.15 14.77 -1.94
CA PHE A 479 -16.88 14.11 -1.65
C PHE A 479 -17.06 12.60 -1.58
N TYR A 480 -16.08 11.87 -2.09
CA TYR A 480 -15.88 10.46 -1.79
C TYR A 480 -15.16 10.29 -0.45
N VAL A 481 -15.32 9.13 0.16
CA VAL A 481 -14.57 8.73 1.36
C VAL A 481 -13.56 7.68 0.95
N GLY A 482 -12.29 7.90 1.30
CA GLY A 482 -11.19 6.99 1.04
C GLY A 482 -10.35 6.79 2.28
N TYR A 483 -9.47 5.80 2.21
CA TYR A 483 -8.46 5.56 3.23
C TYR A 483 -7.15 5.08 2.60
N LEU A 484 -6.04 5.33 3.28
CA LEU A 484 -4.72 4.81 2.92
C LEU A 484 -4.24 3.92 4.06
N LYS A 485 -3.89 2.67 3.77
CA LYS A 485 -3.28 1.78 4.76
C LYS A 485 -1.91 2.30 5.19
N LEU A 486 -1.63 2.23 6.48
CA LEU A 486 -0.35 2.61 7.07
C LEU A 486 0.57 1.40 7.25
N ASP A 487 -0.03 0.22 7.44
CA ASP A 487 0.67 -1.06 7.51
C ASP A 487 -0.22 -2.16 6.93
N ASP A 488 0.40 -3.18 6.33
CA ASP A 488 -0.27 -4.41 5.88
C ASP A 488 -0.14 -5.52 6.92
N GLU A 489 0.84 -5.45 7.82
CA GLU A 489 1.11 -6.48 8.82
C GLU A 489 0.72 -5.97 10.21
N PHE A 490 -0.43 -6.40 10.69
CA PHE A 490 -0.75 -6.27 12.11
C PHE A 490 -0.28 -7.51 12.84
N GLU A 491 0.89 -7.41 13.47
CA GLU A 491 1.35 -8.41 14.43
C GLU A 491 0.72 -8.09 15.80
N PRO A 492 -0.32 -8.81 16.24
CA PRO A 492 -0.73 -8.70 17.62
C PRO A 492 0.46 -9.11 18.50
N PHE A 493 0.79 -8.28 19.48
CA PHE A 493 1.69 -8.69 20.55
C PHE A 493 1.07 -9.89 21.29
N ASP A 494 1.66 -11.07 21.13
CA ASP A 494 1.27 -12.26 21.88
C ASP A 494 1.68 -12.08 23.35
N TYR A 495 0.72 -11.62 24.15
CA TYR A 495 0.86 -11.59 25.61
C TYR A 495 0.98 -13.01 26.21
N GLU A 496 0.58 -14.04 25.48
CA GLU A 496 0.57 -15.44 25.96
C GLU A 496 1.96 -16.10 25.96
N LEU A 497 2.98 -15.49 25.32
CA LEU A 497 4.35 -16.01 25.31
C LEU A 497 5.27 -15.43 26.42
N GLN A 498 4.73 -14.62 27.34
CA GLN A 498 5.52 -14.00 28.42
C GLN A 498 5.06 -14.32 29.85
N ASN A 499 4.03 -15.15 30.05
CA ASN A 499 3.58 -15.57 31.39
C ASN A 499 3.63 -17.08 31.58
#